data_AF-A0A2V7ED14-F1
#
_entry.id   AF-A0A2V7ED14-F1
#
_cell.length_a   1.000
_cell.length_b   1.000
_cell.length_c   1.000
_cell.angle_alpha   90.00
_cell.angle_beta   90.00
_cell.angle_gamma   90.00
#
_symmetry.space_group_name_H-M   'P 1'
#
loop_
_entity.id
_entity.type
_entity.pdbx_description
1 polymer ?
#
loop_
_entity_poly.entity_id
_entity_poly.type
_entity_poly.pdbx_seq_one_letter_code
_entity_poly.pdbx_strand_id
1 'polypeptide(L)'
;MTALLDALAPERVLKRVEHLEGAVEQHRTPTGCLLQAAACAVSVSWFAEATKDAALGELHILVWRGKVARRGTPRSPKNATLVAELVLRPIEPPANDCIWQATDGTRYDTASLAAHVLSLLEAQIVDAKG
;
A
#
# COMPACT_ATOMS: atom_id res chain seq x y z
N MET A 1 9.90 7.78 -1.00
CA MET A 1 8.55 7.45 -1.53
C MET A 1 8.61 6.71 -2.87
N THR A 2 9.21 7.28 -3.93
CA THR A 2 9.13 6.75 -5.30
C THR A 2 9.54 5.28 -5.44
N ALA A 3 10.59 4.84 -4.72
CA ALA A 3 11.05 3.45 -4.75
C ALA A 3 10.02 2.45 -4.17
N LEU A 4 9.30 2.81 -3.10
CA LEU A 4 8.24 1.97 -2.53
C LEU A 4 7.08 1.80 -3.52
N LEU A 5 6.63 2.91 -4.09
CA LEU A 5 5.56 2.87 -5.08
C LEU A 5 5.99 2.11 -6.35
N ASP A 6 7.27 2.12 -6.69
CA ASP A 6 7.81 1.35 -7.83
C ASP A 6 7.85 -0.14 -7.54
N ALA A 7 8.22 -0.52 -6.31
CA ALA A 7 8.15 -1.91 -5.87
C ALA A 7 6.71 -2.45 -5.84
N LEU A 8 5.73 -1.62 -5.46
CA LEU A 8 4.32 -2.02 -5.32
C LEU A 8 3.51 -1.90 -6.62
N ALA A 9 3.79 -0.88 -7.43
CA ALA A 9 3.06 -0.57 -8.65
C ALA A 9 4.00 0.10 -9.68
N PRO A 10 4.89 -0.65 -10.33
CA PRO A 10 5.83 -0.08 -11.30
C PRO A 10 5.11 0.46 -12.54
N GLU A 11 5.58 1.57 -13.11
CA GLU A 11 5.01 2.13 -14.36
C GLU A 11 5.19 1.19 -15.56
N ARG A 12 6.22 0.33 -15.52
CA ARG A 12 6.39 -0.80 -16.42
C ARG A 12 5.99 -2.07 -15.69
N VAL A 13 4.87 -2.67 -16.11
CA VAL A 13 4.33 -3.92 -15.56
C VAL A 13 5.41 -5.01 -15.59
N LEU A 14 6.09 -5.22 -14.47
CA LEU A 14 6.86 -6.43 -14.23
C LEU A 14 5.88 -7.48 -13.69
N LYS A 15 5.91 -8.65 -14.32
CA LYS A 15 5.13 -9.86 -14.03
C LYS A 15 5.23 -10.39 -12.58
N ARG A 16 5.86 -9.67 -11.65
CA ARG A 16 6.07 -10.09 -10.25
C ARG A 16 4.82 -9.89 -9.38
N VAL A 17 3.64 -10.18 -9.93
CA VAL A 17 2.40 -10.42 -9.18
C VAL A 17 1.75 -11.75 -9.60
N GLU A 18 2.49 -12.59 -10.35
CA GLU A 18 2.04 -13.93 -10.73
C GLU A 18 1.87 -14.91 -9.54
N HIS A 19 2.30 -14.54 -8.33
CA HIS A 19 2.16 -15.39 -7.14
C HIS A 19 0.94 -15.04 -6.26
N LEU A 20 0.22 -13.94 -6.53
CA LEU A 20 -1.04 -13.66 -5.85
C LEU A 20 -2.14 -14.47 -6.54
N GLU A 21 -2.80 -15.37 -5.81
CA GLU A 21 -3.93 -16.17 -6.33
C GLU A 21 -5.13 -15.28 -6.65
N GLY A 22 -5.11 -14.64 -7.81
CA GLY A 22 -6.18 -13.80 -8.35
C GLY A 22 -5.64 -12.64 -9.19
N ALA A 23 -6.46 -12.13 -10.11
CA ALA A 23 -6.12 -10.94 -10.88
C ALA A 23 -6.09 -9.70 -9.94
N VAL A 24 -4.93 -9.39 -9.39
CA VAL A 24 -4.70 -8.16 -8.63
C VAL A 24 -4.41 -7.03 -9.61
N GLU A 25 -5.31 -6.05 -9.65
CA GLU A 25 -5.12 -4.81 -10.38
C GLU A 25 -4.23 -3.86 -9.57
N GLN A 26 -3.25 -3.23 -10.20
CA GLN A 26 -2.38 -2.22 -9.59
C GLN A 26 -2.66 -0.87 -10.23
N HIS A 27 -2.87 0.16 -9.41
CA HIS A 27 -3.16 1.50 -9.87
C HIS A 27 -2.29 2.53 -9.16
N ARG A 28 -1.46 3.26 -9.91
CA ARG A 28 -0.68 4.39 -9.40
C ARG A 28 -1.54 5.64 -9.26
N THR A 29 -1.31 6.40 -8.20
CA THR A 29 -1.80 7.77 -8.03
C THR A 29 -0.60 8.70 -7.82
N PRO A 30 -0.76 10.03 -7.96
CA PRO A 30 0.35 10.96 -7.77
C PRO A 30 1.01 10.87 -6.38
N THR A 31 0.25 10.45 -5.37
CA THR A 31 0.71 10.36 -3.98
C THR A 31 0.80 8.92 -3.48
N GLY A 32 0.60 7.90 -4.32
CA GLY A 32 0.42 6.54 -3.82
C GLY A 32 0.18 5.45 -4.87
N CYS A 33 -0.33 4.33 -4.40
CA CYS A 33 -0.83 3.24 -5.23
C CYS A 33 -1.98 2.47 -4.55
N LEU A 34 -2.83 1.85 -5.36
CA LEU A 34 -3.91 0.97 -4.93
C LEU A 34 -3.71 -0.41 -5.57
N LEU A 35 -3.65 -1.44 -4.73
CA LEU A 35 -3.68 -2.84 -5.12
C LEU A 35 -5.10 -3.36 -4.87
N GLN A 36 -5.76 -3.87 -5.90
CA GLN A 36 -7.17 -4.25 -5.84
C GLN A 36 -7.34 -5.70 -6.31
N ALA A 37 -7.84 -6.55 -5.42
CA ALA A 37 -8.31 -7.88 -5.75
C ALA A 37 -9.84 -7.89 -5.92
N ALA A 38 -10.42 -9.07 -6.17
CA ALA A 38 -11.85 -9.23 -6.42
C ALA A 38 -12.74 -8.75 -5.26
N ALA A 39 -12.31 -8.99 -4.01
CA ALA A 39 -13.10 -8.74 -2.80
C ALA A 39 -12.37 -7.93 -1.72
N CYS A 40 -11.15 -7.46 -1.98
CA CYS A 40 -10.36 -6.67 -1.03
C CYS A 40 -9.38 -5.76 -1.78
N ALA A 41 -8.86 -4.75 -1.08
CA ALA A 41 -7.88 -3.83 -1.62
C ALA A 41 -6.87 -3.41 -0.55
N VAL A 42 -5.69 -2.96 -0.97
CA VAL A 42 -4.75 -2.24 -0.13
C VAL A 42 -4.36 -0.94 -0.82
N SER A 43 -4.56 0.20 -0.16
CA SER A 43 -4.10 1.50 -0.66
C SER A 43 -2.92 1.99 0.15
N VAL A 44 -1.87 2.40 -0.55
CA VAL A 44 -0.66 3.00 0.04
C VAL A 44 -0.58 4.44 -0.42
N SER A 45 -0.58 5.38 0.53
CA SER A 45 -0.61 6.82 0.25
C SER A 45 0.39 7.56 1.11
N TRP A 46 1.09 8.52 0.51
CA TRP A 46 2.00 9.43 1.19
C TRP A 46 1.33 10.77 1.47
N PHE A 47 1.45 11.22 2.72
CA PHE A 47 1.00 12.52 3.20
C PHE A 47 2.22 13.28 3.70
N ALA A 48 2.74 14.19 2.88
CA ALA A 48 3.80 15.09 3.31
C ALA A 48 3.29 15.98 4.44
N GLU A 49 4.15 16.25 5.43
CA GLU A 49 3.85 17.25 6.45
C GLU A 49 3.74 18.63 5.79
N ALA A 50 2.88 19.52 6.32
CA ALA A 50 2.65 20.84 5.74
C ALA A 50 3.86 21.80 5.84
N THR A 51 4.92 21.37 6.54
CA THR A 51 6.20 22.06 6.60
C THR A 51 6.94 21.90 5.26
N LYS A 52 7.82 22.83 4.89
CA LYS A 52 8.52 22.81 3.58
C LYS A 52 9.47 21.61 3.41
N ASP A 53 9.53 20.71 4.39
CA ASP A 53 10.39 19.56 4.39
C ASP A 53 9.61 18.33 3.90
N ALA A 54 9.72 18.04 2.60
CA ALA A 54 9.06 16.89 1.99
C ALA A 54 9.60 15.53 2.46
N ALA A 55 10.68 15.51 3.26
CA ALA A 55 11.19 14.31 3.90
C ALA A 55 10.45 14.00 5.21
N LEU A 56 9.67 14.94 5.74
CA LEU A 56 8.79 14.75 6.89
C LEU A 56 7.35 14.48 6.41
N GLY A 57 6.74 13.42 6.92
CA GLY A 57 5.39 13.02 6.51
C GLY A 57 5.03 11.62 6.99
N GLU A 58 3.87 11.15 6.55
CA GLU A 58 3.29 9.88 6.96
C GLU A 58 2.92 9.05 5.74
N LEU A 59 3.30 7.79 5.78
CA LEU A 59 2.88 6.77 4.83
C LEU A 59 1.73 5.98 5.45
N HIS A 60 0.56 6.06 4.84
CA HIS A 60 -0.62 5.31 5.24
C HIS A 60 -0.81 4.09 4.35
N ILE A 61 -0.93 2.93 4.97
CA ILE A 61 -1.31 1.67 4.34
C ILE A 61 -2.68 1.30 4.91
N LEU A 62 -3.69 1.30 4.05
CA LEU A 62 -5.07 1.00 4.41
C LEU A 62 -5.51 -0.30 3.74
N VAL A 63 -6.02 -1.22 4.55
CA VAL A 63 -6.53 -2.51 4.11
C VAL A 63 -8.05 -2.46 4.09
N TRP A 64 -8.63 -2.81 2.95
CA TRP A 64 -10.04 -2.70 2.66
C TRP A 64 -10.66 -4.07 2.40
N ARG A 65 -11.85 -4.31 2.96
CA ARG A 65 -12.75 -5.39 2.55
C ARG A 65 -13.75 -4.81 1.57
N GLY A 66 -13.76 -5.34 0.35
CA GLY A 66 -14.53 -4.85 -0.79
C GLY A 66 -13.69 -4.09 -1.82
N LYS A 67 -14.35 -3.67 -2.91
CA LYS A 67 -13.71 -2.88 -3.97
C LYS A 67 -13.74 -1.39 -3.63
N VAL A 68 -12.58 -0.74 -3.68
CA VAL A 68 -12.45 0.70 -3.49
C VAL A 68 -12.84 1.39 -4.78
N ALA A 69 -13.84 2.29 -4.70
CA ALA A 69 -14.28 3.04 -5.86
C ALA A 69 -13.17 3.99 -6.35
N ARG A 70 -12.86 3.92 -7.65
CA ARG A 70 -11.90 4.83 -8.31
C ARG A 70 -12.65 5.96 -9.00
N ARG A 71 -12.03 7.13 -9.11
CA ARG A 71 -12.56 8.24 -9.90
C ARG A 71 -12.75 7.77 -11.36
N GLY A 72 -13.97 7.85 -11.87
CA GLY A 72 -14.32 7.38 -13.22
C GLY A 72 -14.78 5.91 -13.32
N THR A 73 -14.83 5.16 -12.21
CA THR A 73 -15.41 3.81 -12.20
C THR A 73 -16.87 3.80 -11.73
N PRO A 74 -17.73 2.90 -12.26
CA PRO A 74 -19.09 2.74 -11.78
C PRO A 74 -19.08 2.42 -10.28
N ARG A 75 -19.94 3.10 -9.52
CA ARG A 75 -20.03 2.89 -8.07
C ARG A 75 -20.56 1.47 -7.83
N SER A 76 -19.77 0.64 -7.16
CA SER A 76 -20.23 -0.68 -6.71
C SER A 76 -21.34 -0.49 -5.66
N PRO A 77 -22.41 -1.31 -5.66
CA PRO A 77 -23.48 -1.23 -4.67
C PRO A 77 -23.00 -1.60 -3.25
N LYS A 78 -21.89 -2.33 -3.13
CA LYS A 78 -21.23 -2.62 -1.85
C LYS A 78 -20.07 -1.65 -1.64
N ASN A 79 -20.15 -0.85 -0.58
CA ASN A 79 -19.05 0.00 -0.15
C ASN A 79 -17.92 -0.87 0.40
N ALA A 80 -16.67 -0.49 0.13
CA ALA A 80 -15.53 -1.05 0.82
C ALA A 80 -15.48 -0.56 2.27
N THR A 81 -15.10 -1.45 3.18
CA THR A 81 -14.94 -1.16 4.60
C THR A 81 -13.46 -1.22 4.96
N LEU A 82 -12.97 -0.25 5.74
CA LEU A 82 -11.62 -0.28 6.28
C LEU A 82 -11.51 -1.38 7.34
N VAL A 83 -10.52 -2.26 7.20
CA VAL A 83 -10.28 -3.39 8.11
C VAL A 83 -9.04 -3.14 8.97
N ALA A 84 -8.00 -2.56 8.39
CA ALA A 84 -6.78 -2.22 9.10
C ALA A 84 -6.15 -0.95 8.51
N GLU A 85 -5.46 -0.22 9.38
CA GLU A 85 -4.62 0.92 9.02
C GLU A 85 -3.25 0.74 9.66
N LEU A 86 -2.20 0.99 8.88
CA LEU A 86 -0.82 1.07 9.33
C LEU A 86 -0.24 2.40 8.88
N VAL A 87 0.23 3.19 9.83
CA VAL A 87 0.87 4.49 9.59
C VAL A 87 2.36 4.36 9.88
N LEU A 88 3.19 4.71 8.90
CA LEU A 88 4.64 4.73 9.04
C LEU A 88 5.19 6.13 8.83
N ARG A 89 6.23 6.46 9.59
CA ARG A 89 6.99 7.69 9.43
C ARG A 89 8.36 7.39 8.86
N PRO A 90 8.90 8.26 8.00
CA PRO A 90 10.28 8.15 7.60
C PRO A 90 11.17 8.41 8.83
N ILE A 91 12.21 7.61 8.98
CA ILE A 91 13.30 7.88 9.91
C ILE A 91 14.55 8.19 9.09
N GLU A 92 15.29 9.23 9.46
CA GLU A 92 16.59 9.50 8.85
C GLU A 92 17.57 8.43 9.35
N PRO A 93 18.08 7.55 8.46
CA PRO A 93 18.95 6.49 8.88
C PRO A 93 20.35 7.02 9.19
N PRO A 94 21.09 6.44 10.16
CA PRO A 94 22.53 6.35 9.99
C PRO A 94 22.81 5.42 8.79
N ALA A 95 23.20 6.06 7.70
CA ALA A 95 23.90 5.53 6.54
C ALA A 95 23.29 4.42 5.66
N ASN A 96 22.42 3.47 6.04
CA ASN A 96 22.10 2.45 5.02
C ASN A 96 20.81 1.62 4.91
N ASP A 97 19.95 1.34 5.90
CA ASP A 97 18.94 0.27 5.62
C ASP A 97 17.49 0.48 6.09
N CYS A 98 17.23 1.10 7.25
CA CYS A 98 15.85 1.27 7.72
C CYS A 98 15.32 2.67 7.44
N ILE A 99 14.25 2.78 6.65
CA ILE A 99 13.67 4.07 6.24
C ILE A 99 12.33 4.33 6.92
N TRP A 100 11.60 3.29 7.32
CA TRP A 100 10.22 3.43 7.81
C TRP A 100 10.06 2.88 9.22
N GLN A 101 9.35 3.62 10.06
CA GLN A 101 8.98 3.19 11.40
C GLN A 101 7.47 3.33 11.61
N ALA A 102 6.84 2.25 12.05
CA ALA A 102 5.44 2.22 12.46
C ALA A 102 5.27 2.77 13.90
N THR A 103 4.03 3.09 14.27
CA THR A 103 3.69 3.67 15.58
C THR A 103 3.97 2.74 16.76
N ASP A 104 3.99 1.43 16.53
CA ASP A 104 4.37 0.39 17.50
C ASP A 104 5.89 0.23 17.66
N GLY A 105 6.68 1.00 16.90
CA GLY A 105 8.13 0.97 16.89
C GLY A 105 8.74 0.01 15.86
N THR A 106 7.93 -0.81 15.18
CA THR A 106 8.39 -1.75 14.14
C THR A 106 9.05 -0.99 12.99
N ARG A 107 10.17 -1.50 12.48
CA ARG A 107 10.98 -0.85 11.44
C ARG A 107 11.02 -1.68 10.17
N TYR A 108 11.00 -0.99 9.03
CA TYR A 108 11.05 -1.60 7.70
C TYR A 108 12.04 -0.86 6.80
N ASP A 109 12.82 -1.62 6.03
CA ASP A 109 13.36 -1.13 4.77
C ASP A 109 12.26 -1.12 3.69
N THR A 110 12.55 -0.52 2.54
CA THR A 110 11.55 -0.36 1.46
C THR A 110 11.10 -1.71 0.87
N ALA A 111 12.00 -2.69 0.75
CA ALA A 111 11.67 -3.99 0.18
C ALA A 111 10.83 -4.82 1.18
N SER A 112 11.22 -4.84 2.45
CA SER A 112 10.44 -5.51 3.50
C SER A 112 9.05 -4.89 3.67
N LEU A 113 8.93 -3.57 3.56
CA LEU A 113 7.64 -2.89 3.61
C LEU A 113 6.75 -3.27 2.42
N ALA A 114 7.31 -3.33 1.21
CA ALA A 114 6.56 -3.75 0.03
C ALA A 114 6.07 -5.21 0.17
N ALA A 115 6.92 -6.11 0.66
CA ALA A 115 6.55 -7.49 0.93
C ALA A 115 5.42 -7.58 1.99
N HIS A 116 5.52 -6.80 3.07
CA HIS A 116 4.50 -6.76 4.11
C HIS A 116 3.14 -6.30 3.58
N VAL A 117 3.12 -5.26 2.74
CA VAL A 117 1.90 -4.77 2.07
C VAL A 117 1.24 -5.85 1.21
N LEU A 118 2.04 -6.63 0.47
CA LEU A 118 1.53 -7.75 -0.33
C LEU A 118 0.96 -8.85 0.55
N SER A 119 1.65 -9.22 1.64
CA SER A 119 1.15 -10.23 2.58
C SER A 119 -0.16 -9.82 3.27
N LEU A 120 -0.36 -8.51 3.55
CA LEU A 120 -1.65 -8.02 4.06
C LEU A 120 -2.78 -8.21 3.04
N LEU A 121 -2.50 -7.96 1.75
CA LEU A 121 -3.46 -8.21 0.69
C LEU A 121 -3.78 -9.71 0.56
N GLU A 122 -2.75 -10.58 0.59
CA GLU A 122 -2.89 -12.04 0.54
C GLU A 122 -3.76 -12.57 1.68
N ALA A 123 -3.48 -12.14 2.92
CA ALA A 123 -4.26 -12.52 4.08
C ALA A 123 -5.74 -12.18 3.90
N GLN A 124 -6.06 -11.02 3.33
CA GLN A 124 -7.44 -10.64 3.03
C GLN A 124 -8.06 -11.44 1.88
N ILE A 125 -7.28 -11.86 0.88
CA ILE A 125 -7.76 -12.72 -0.21
C ILE A 125 -8.16 -14.09 0.35
N VAL A 126 -7.36 -14.65 1.27
CA VAL A 126 -7.65 -15.92 1.93
C VAL A 126 -8.87 -15.81 2.84
N ASP A 127 -8.93 -14.78 3.69
CA ASP A 127 -10.08 -14.50 4.57
C ASP A 127 -11.39 -14.33 3.78
N ALA A 128 -11.35 -13.68 2.61
CA ALA A 128 -12.53 -13.49 1.78
C ALA A 128 -13.02 -14.76 1.04
N LYS A 129 -12.20 -15.83 0.99
CA LYS A 129 -12.56 -17.13 0.42
C LYS A 129 -13.16 -18.09 1.45
N GLY A 130 -12.93 -17.86 2.75
CA GLY A 130 -13.46 -18.66 3.87
C GLY A 130 -14.88 -18.29 4.25
#